data_AF-A0A356F5R3-F1
#
_entry.id   AF-A0A356F5R3-F1
#
_cell.length_a   1.000
_cell.length_b   1.000
_cell.length_c   1.000
_cell.angle_alpha   90.00
_cell.angle_beta   90.00
_cell.angle_gamma   90.00
#
_symmetry.space_group_name_H-M   'P 1'
#
loop_
_entity.id
_entity.type
_entity.pdbx_description
1 polymer ?
#
loop_
_entity_poly.entity_id
_entity_poly.type
_entity_poly.pdbx_seq_one_letter_code
_entity_poly.pdbx_strand_id
1 'polypeptide(L)'
;AIIGVLSVGGIAAFGTMFNRYKVNETQIQANAIAAKISAFGAESASYNGLNNKAAVKMGAIPSSAVSNADNGTLTNMYKGTITVAAAKLFTDSTDLLAYTITYNHLPKDACVAMAAYDWGNGSSSLIGVGVGASDSDIAGINNALYKGCSGVKADADNRYSVACNKGKTVPVPMPPASLGSACGCKTQTCVLVLKFI
;
A
#
# COMPACT_ATOMS: atom_id res chain seq x y z
N ALA A 1 18.29 -46.82 -18.69
CA ALA A 1 17.05 -46.16 -18.26
C ALA A 1 17.37 -44.72 -17.88
N ILE A 2 16.74 -43.74 -18.56
CA ILE A 2 16.75 -42.31 -18.23
C ILE A 2 15.38 -42.00 -17.62
N ILE A 3 15.26 -41.80 -16.30
CA ILE A 3 14.12 -41.16 -15.59
C ILE A 3 14.61 -40.91 -14.14
N GLY A 4 14.51 -39.77 -13.47
CA GLY A 4 13.99 -38.43 -13.75
C GLY A 4 14.13 -37.60 -12.46
N VAL A 5 14.87 -36.50 -12.49
CA VAL A 5 14.99 -35.52 -11.38
C VAL A 5 15.05 -34.11 -11.97
N LEU A 6 13.99 -33.71 -12.68
CA LEU A 6 13.88 -32.36 -13.24
C LEU A 6 12.40 -31.93 -13.30
N SER A 7 11.62 -31.99 -12.21
CA SER A 7 10.19 -31.60 -12.34
C SER A 7 9.44 -31.09 -11.10
N VAL A 8 10.11 -30.72 -10.01
CA VAL A 8 9.40 -30.06 -8.88
C VAL A 8 9.98 -28.68 -8.54
N GLY A 9 11.27 -28.44 -8.85
CA GLY A 9 11.89 -27.13 -8.67
C GLY A 9 11.43 -26.04 -9.65
N GLY A 10 11.00 -26.42 -10.87
CA GLY A 10 10.55 -25.47 -11.89
C GLY A 10 9.19 -24.82 -11.55
N ILE A 11 8.25 -25.57 -10.99
CA ILE A 11 6.87 -25.09 -10.76
C ILE A 11 6.80 -24.09 -9.60
N ALA A 12 7.65 -24.24 -8.57
CA ALA A 12 7.78 -23.24 -7.50
C ALA A 12 8.45 -21.93 -7.97
N ALA A 13 9.37 -22.02 -8.95
CA ALA A 13 10.05 -20.86 -9.51
C ALA A 13 9.10 -19.99 -10.37
N PHE A 14 8.19 -20.59 -11.14
CA PHE A 14 7.20 -19.81 -11.90
C PHE A 14 6.20 -19.08 -10.99
N GLY A 15 5.70 -19.73 -9.94
CA GLY A 15 4.76 -19.10 -8.99
C GLY A 15 5.32 -17.84 -8.33
N THR A 16 6.60 -17.87 -7.94
CA THR A 16 7.28 -16.71 -7.36
C THR A 16 7.54 -15.60 -8.38
N MET A 17 7.77 -15.94 -9.66
CA MET A 17 7.98 -14.96 -10.74
C MET A 17 6.67 -14.26 -11.17
N PHE A 18 5.56 -14.98 -11.27
CA PHE A 18 4.24 -14.39 -11.56
C PHE A 18 3.76 -13.48 -10.43
N ASN A 19 4.04 -13.85 -9.18
CA ASN A 19 3.70 -13.00 -8.03
C ASN A 19 4.53 -11.71 -8.04
N ARG A 20 5.82 -11.78 -8.39
CA ARG A 20 6.68 -10.59 -8.60
C ARG A 20 6.19 -9.70 -9.74
N TYR A 21 5.76 -10.29 -10.86
CA TYR A 21 5.17 -9.53 -11.97
C TYR A 21 3.92 -8.76 -11.53
N LYS A 22 2.96 -9.43 -10.88
CA LYS A 22 1.76 -8.77 -10.34
C LYS A 22 2.10 -7.67 -9.34
N VAL A 23 3.05 -7.91 -8.43
CA VAL A 23 3.50 -6.89 -7.48
C VAL A 23 4.09 -5.68 -8.21
N ASN A 24 4.95 -5.89 -9.21
CA ASN A 24 5.54 -4.80 -9.97
C ASN A 24 4.48 -3.98 -10.72
N GLU A 25 3.52 -4.64 -11.37
CA GLU A 25 2.39 -3.95 -12.02
C GLU A 25 1.55 -3.17 -11.01
N THR A 26 1.27 -3.72 -9.82
CA THR A 26 0.55 -2.99 -8.77
C THR A 26 1.32 -1.80 -8.23
N GLN A 27 2.65 -1.85 -8.19
CA GLN A 27 3.50 -0.71 -7.81
C GLN A 27 3.45 0.39 -8.88
N ILE A 28 3.54 0.02 -10.16
CA ILE A 28 3.42 0.96 -11.28
C ILE A 28 2.03 1.64 -11.24
N GLN A 29 0.97 0.86 -11.04
CA GLN A 29 -0.39 1.40 -10.92
C GLN A 29 -0.53 2.31 -9.69
N ALA A 30 -0.01 1.92 -8.52
CA ALA A 30 -0.06 2.73 -7.31
C ALA A 30 0.66 4.07 -7.49
N ASN A 31 1.84 4.07 -8.13
CA ASN A 31 2.58 5.29 -8.43
C ASN A 31 1.86 6.18 -9.45
N ALA A 32 1.24 5.59 -10.48
CA ALA A 32 0.45 6.34 -11.45
C ALA A 32 -0.78 7.01 -10.79
N ILE A 33 -1.48 6.28 -9.92
CA ILE A 33 -2.60 6.80 -9.13
C ILE A 33 -2.13 7.95 -8.22
N ALA A 34 -1.05 7.73 -7.46
CA ALA A 34 -0.49 8.74 -6.57
C ALA A 34 -0.08 10.01 -7.34
N ALA A 35 0.59 9.87 -8.48
CA ALA A 35 0.99 11.02 -9.30
C ALA A 35 -0.22 11.85 -9.78
N LYS A 36 -1.32 11.19 -10.19
CA LYS A 36 -2.55 11.88 -10.63
C LYS A 36 -3.27 12.55 -9.47
N ILE A 37 -3.38 11.88 -8.32
CA ILE A 37 -4.01 12.46 -7.12
C ILE A 37 -3.18 13.65 -6.62
N SER A 38 -1.86 13.53 -6.51
CA SER A 38 -0.99 14.64 -6.09
C SER A 38 -1.04 15.81 -7.07
N ALA A 39 -1.14 15.57 -8.39
CA ALA A 39 -1.33 16.64 -9.37
C ALA A 39 -2.65 17.41 -9.13
N PHE A 40 -3.74 16.68 -8.88
CA PHE A 40 -5.03 17.29 -8.54
C PHE A 40 -5.01 18.04 -7.19
N GLY A 41 -4.31 17.49 -6.19
CA GLY A 41 -4.13 18.13 -4.88
C GLY A 41 -3.33 19.44 -4.96
N ALA A 42 -2.35 19.50 -5.86
CA ALA A 42 -1.60 20.72 -6.14
C ALA A 42 -2.48 21.81 -6.78
N GLU A 43 -3.49 21.45 -7.57
CA GLU A 43 -4.47 22.40 -8.13
C GLU A 43 -5.53 22.83 -7.11
N SER A 44 -6.01 21.91 -6.27
CA SER A 44 -7.15 22.15 -5.37
C SER A 44 -6.76 22.65 -3.96
N ALA A 45 -5.46 22.74 -3.67
CA ALA A 45 -4.86 23.11 -2.36
C ALA A 45 -5.28 22.23 -1.15
N SER A 46 -6.27 21.36 -1.29
CA SER A 46 -6.73 20.39 -0.29
C SER A 46 -7.35 19.17 -0.97
N TYR A 47 -7.40 18.04 -0.27
CA TYR A 47 -8.05 16.80 -0.70
C TYR A 47 -9.45 16.65 -0.09
N ASN A 48 -10.07 17.74 0.38
CA ASN A 48 -11.37 17.66 1.02
C ASN A 48 -12.43 17.12 0.04
N GLY A 49 -13.14 16.05 0.42
CA GLY A 49 -14.08 15.35 -0.46
C GLY A 49 -13.44 14.26 -1.33
N LEU A 50 -12.13 14.00 -1.22
CA LEU A 50 -11.49 12.87 -1.89
C LEU A 50 -12.02 11.55 -1.32
N ASN A 51 -12.74 10.82 -2.17
CA ASN A 51 -13.21 9.46 -1.94
C ASN A 51 -13.03 8.65 -3.23
N ASN A 52 -13.26 7.33 -3.17
CA ASN A 52 -13.10 6.47 -4.35
C ASN A 52 -13.90 6.96 -5.57
N LYS A 53 -15.13 7.45 -5.38
CA LYS A 53 -15.98 7.94 -6.47
C LYS A 53 -15.41 9.20 -7.11
N ALA A 54 -14.89 10.12 -6.32
CA ALA A 54 -14.18 11.30 -6.79
C ALA A 54 -12.91 10.89 -7.55
N ALA A 55 -12.11 9.97 -6.99
CA ALA A 55 -10.89 9.47 -7.64
C ALA A 55 -11.15 8.83 -9.02
N VAL A 56 -12.26 8.09 -9.16
CA VAL A 56 -12.72 7.55 -10.45
C VAL A 56 -13.15 8.65 -11.40
N LYS A 57 -13.96 9.62 -10.93
CA LYS A 57 -14.42 10.74 -11.77
C LYS A 57 -13.29 11.64 -12.26
N MET A 58 -12.24 11.80 -11.47
CA MET A 58 -11.04 12.57 -11.82
C MET A 58 -10.12 11.83 -12.80
N GLY A 59 -10.42 10.57 -13.15
CA GLY A 59 -9.57 9.75 -14.02
C GLY A 59 -8.21 9.41 -13.40
N ALA A 60 -8.08 9.53 -12.07
CA ALA A 60 -6.84 9.22 -11.37
C ALA A 60 -6.64 7.69 -11.21
N ILE A 61 -7.73 6.93 -11.26
CA ILE A 61 -7.70 5.46 -11.19
C ILE A 61 -7.79 4.87 -12.60
N PRO A 62 -6.87 3.98 -12.99
CA PRO A 62 -6.98 3.27 -14.28
C PRO A 62 -8.26 2.43 -14.31
N SER A 63 -8.95 2.41 -15.46
CA SER A 63 -10.22 1.68 -15.64
C SER A 63 -10.10 0.19 -15.31
N SER A 64 -8.90 -0.40 -15.42
CA SER A 64 -8.60 -1.78 -15.04
C SER A 64 -8.73 -2.07 -13.54
N ALA A 65 -8.67 -1.04 -12.69
CA ALA A 65 -8.85 -1.16 -11.24
C ALA A 65 -10.28 -0.80 -10.79
N VAL A 66 -11.13 -0.33 -11.70
CA VAL A 66 -12.51 0.07 -11.41
C VAL A 66 -13.43 -1.14 -11.62
N SER A 67 -13.91 -1.72 -10.52
CA SER A 67 -14.90 -2.82 -10.57
C SER A 67 -16.31 -2.29 -10.80
N ASN A 68 -16.63 -1.12 -10.23
CA ASN A 68 -17.90 -0.44 -10.44
C ASN A 68 -17.71 1.07 -10.27
N ALA A 69 -17.89 1.81 -11.36
CA ALA A 69 -17.69 3.27 -11.38
C ALA A 69 -18.81 4.03 -10.65
N ASP A 70 -20.05 3.52 -10.67
CA ASP A 70 -21.22 4.17 -10.07
C ASP A 70 -21.17 4.14 -8.54
N ASN A 71 -20.69 3.01 -7.99
CA ASN A 71 -20.48 2.79 -6.57
C ASN A 71 -19.07 3.18 -6.09
N GLY A 72 -18.14 3.50 -7.00
CA GLY A 72 -16.74 3.81 -6.65
C GLY A 72 -15.99 2.62 -6.04
N THR A 73 -16.34 1.39 -6.41
CA THR A 73 -15.63 0.21 -5.89
C THR A 73 -14.40 -0.06 -6.74
N LEU A 74 -13.24 -0.01 -6.10
CA LEU A 74 -11.96 -0.28 -6.73
C LEU A 74 -11.46 -1.65 -6.27
N THR A 75 -10.91 -2.42 -7.20
CA THR A 75 -10.37 -3.76 -6.93
C THR A 75 -8.95 -3.88 -7.43
N ASN A 76 -8.09 -4.47 -6.62
CA ASN A 76 -6.73 -4.84 -6.97
C ASN A 76 -6.71 -6.18 -7.77
N MET A 77 -5.59 -6.47 -8.41
CA MET A 77 -5.29 -7.74 -9.11
C MET A 77 -5.46 -9.00 -8.24
N TYR A 78 -5.47 -8.85 -6.91
CA TYR A 78 -5.70 -9.93 -5.94
C TYR A 78 -7.17 -10.07 -5.52
N LYS A 79 -8.11 -9.40 -6.22
CA LYS A 79 -9.54 -9.30 -5.85
C LYS A 79 -9.80 -8.60 -4.50
N GLY A 80 -8.78 -7.95 -3.95
CA GLY A 80 -8.91 -7.09 -2.78
C GLY A 80 -9.43 -5.71 -3.13
N THR A 81 -9.97 -5.00 -2.15
CA THR A 81 -10.49 -3.64 -2.35
C THR A 81 -9.37 -2.61 -2.29
N ILE A 82 -9.50 -1.55 -3.09
CA ILE A 82 -8.64 -0.37 -3.00
C ILE A 82 -9.48 0.78 -2.45
N THR A 83 -8.98 1.47 -1.43
CA THR A 83 -9.65 2.62 -0.83
C THR A 83 -8.72 3.82 -0.88
N VAL A 84 -9.21 4.90 -1.48
CA VAL A 84 -8.55 6.20 -1.55
C VAL A 84 -9.36 7.17 -0.72
N ALA A 85 -8.71 7.80 0.25
CA ALA A 85 -9.35 8.75 1.15
C ALA A 85 -8.45 9.96 1.40
N ALA A 86 -9.08 11.11 1.62
CA ALA A 86 -8.44 12.26 2.20
C ALA A 86 -7.91 11.93 3.60
N ALA A 87 -6.73 12.44 3.94
CA ALA A 87 -6.08 12.20 5.22
C ALA A 87 -5.51 13.49 5.80
N LYS A 88 -5.41 13.53 7.12
CA LYS A 88 -4.76 14.62 7.85
C LYS A 88 -3.26 14.57 7.63
N LEU A 89 -2.60 15.72 7.48
CA LEU A 89 -1.14 15.76 7.32
C LEU A 89 -0.40 15.41 8.61
N PHE A 90 -0.92 15.90 9.73
CA PHE A 90 -0.45 15.65 11.10
C PHE A 90 -1.59 15.07 11.94
N THR A 91 -1.27 14.34 13.01
CA THR A 91 -2.26 13.70 13.88
C THR A 91 -3.28 14.68 14.45
N ASP A 92 -2.82 15.88 14.83
CA ASP A 92 -3.64 16.92 15.46
C ASP A 92 -4.20 17.96 14.48
N SER A 93 -3.95 17.81 13.18
CA SER A 93 -4.43 18.76 12.17
C SER A 93 -5.88 18.45 11.76
N THR A 94 -6.64 19.49 11.48
CA THR A 94 -7.97 19.39 10.83
C THR A 94 -7.89 19.43 9.31
N ASP A 95 -6.73 19.80 8.76
CA ASP A 95 -6.58 20.03 7.33
C ASP A 95 -6.27 18.74 6.59
N LEU A 96 -7.11 18.45 5.59
CA LEU A 96 -6.99 17.29 4.71
C LEU A 96 -6.02 17.59 3.56
N LEU A 97 -4.76 17.81 3.92
CA LEU A 97 -3.65 18.11 2.99
C LEU A 97 -2.84 16.86 2.61
N ALA A 98 -3.32 15.68 2.98
CA ALA A 98 -2.73 14.41 2.61
C ALA A 98 -3.81 13.48 2.06
N TYR A 99 -3.39 12.36 1.50
CA TYR A 99 -4.30 11.28 1.11
C TYR A 99 -3.66 9.93 1.38
N THR A 100 -4.51 8.92 1.52
CA THR A 100 -4.08 7.53 1.70
C THR A 100 -4.63 6.65 0.59
N ILE A 101 -3.81 5.69 0.16
CA ILE A 101 -4.19 4.61 -0.74
C ILE A 101 -4.04 3.31 0.06
N THR A 102 -5.16 2.65 0.31
CA THR A 102 -5.24 1.42 1.10
C THR A 102 -5.56 0.26 0.18
N TYR A 103 -4.72 -0.75 0.17
CA TYR A 103 -4.91 -2.01 -0.53
C TYR A 103 -5.25 -3.10 0.49
N ASN A 104 -6.43 -3.70 0.36
CA ASN A 104 -6.86 -4.80 1.21
C ASN A 104 -6.70 -6.15 0.49
N HIS A 105 -6.83 -7.22 1.27
CA HIS A 105 -6.73 -8.60 0.83
C HIS A 105 -5.49 -8.92 -0.02
N LEU A 106 -4.33 -8.43 0.41
CA LEU A 106 -3.06 -8.79 -0.20
C LEU A 106 -2.59 -10.17 0.30
N PRO A 107 -1.99 -11.00 -0.57
CA PRO A 107 -1.24 -12.15 -0.12
C PRO A 107 0.03 -11.71 0.64
N LYS A 108 0.54 -12.59 1.51
CA LYS A 108 1.74 -12.35 2.31
C LYS A 108 2.93 -11.86 1.47
N ASP A 109 3.20 -12.52 0.36
CA ASP A 109 4.32 -12.17 -0.52
C ASP A 109 4.18 -10.77 -1.12
N ALA A 110 2.95 -10.37 -1.49
CA ALA A 110 2.69 -9.03 -2.01
C ALA A 110 2.83 -7.96 -0.91
N CYS A 111 2.36 -8.25 0.31
CA CYS A 111 2.55 -7.37 1.47
C CYS A 111 4.05 -7.11 1.72
N VAL A 112 4.86 -8.16 1.77
CA VAL A 112 6.31 -8.04 2.01
C VAL A 112 6.99 -7.31 0.87
N ALA A 113 6.70 -7.67 -0.39
CA ALA A 113 7.35 -7.08 -1.55
C ALA A 113 6.95 -5.62 -1.77
N MET A 114 5.69 -5.25 -1.52
CA MET A 114 5.25 -3.86 -1.61
C MET A 114 5.81 -3.00 -0.48
N ALA A 115 5.92 -3.50 0.76
CA ALA A 115 6.46 -2.71 1.85
C ALA A 115 7.99 -2.60 1.84
N ALA A 116 8.69 -3.60 1.30
CA ALA A 116 10.13 -3.55 1.04
C ALA A 116 10.48 -2.70 -0.20
N TYR A 117 9.49 -2.29 -0.99
CA TYR A 117 9.72 -1.46 -2.16
C TYR A 117 10.15 -0.05 -1.73
N ASP A 118 11.09 0.53 -2.48
CA ASP A 118 11.50 1.91 -2.27
C ASP A 118 10.52 2.86 -2.95
N TRP A 119 9.49 3.23 -2.19
CA TRP A 119 8.53 4.27 -2.58
C TRP A 119 9.14 5.68 -2.56
N GLY A 120 10.33 5.87 -1.98
CA GLY A 120 10.98 7.16 -1.77
C GLY A 120 11.83 7.65 -2.95
N ASN A 121 12.31 6.77 -3.83
CA ASN A 121 13.21 7.14 -4.92
C ASN A 121 12.52 7.82 -6.13
N GLY A 122 11.20 8.00 -6.11
CA GLY A 122 10.44 8.56 -7.25
C GLY A 122 9.30 9.52 -6.91
N SER A 123 9.00 9.76 -5.62
CA SER A 123 7.90 10.66 -5.23
C SER A 123 8.24 11.36 -3.92
N SER A 124 8.69 12.62 -4.01
CA SER A 124 8.92 13.52 -2.86
C SER A 124 7.67 13.74 -1.99
N SER A 125 6.50 13.28 -2.45
CA SER A 125 5.23 13.39 -1.74
C SER A 125 4.96 12.24 -0.76
N LEU A 126 5.72 11.15 -0.76
CA LEU A 126 5.47 10.03 0.15
C LEU A 126 5.77 10.43 1.61
N ILE A 127 4.79 10.23 2.48
CA ILE A 127 4.91 10.37 3.94
C ILE A 127 5.38 9.05 4.55
N GLY A 128 4.77 7.93 4.15
CA GLY A 128 5.14 6.61 4.65
C GLY A 128 4.26 5.48 4.14
N VAL A 129 4.62 4.28 4.55
CA VAL A 129 4.00 3.02 4.17
C VAL A 129 3.72 2.21 5.43
N GLY A 130 2.48 1.74 5.60
CA GLY A 130 2.10 0.84 6.67
C GLY A 130 1.60 -0.50 6.15
N VAL A 131 1.89 -1.56 6.89
CA VAL A 131 1.40 -2.91 6.62
C VAL A 131 0.80 -3.52 7.88
N GLY A 132 -0.24 -4.33 7.69
CA GLY A 132 -0.88 -5.08 8.77
C GLY A 132 -1.37 -6.43 8.29
N ALA A 133 -1.70 -7.29 9.25
CA ALA A 133 -2.17 -8.65 8.96
C ALA A 133 -3.68 -8.72 8.65
N SER A 134 -4.42 -7.65 8.94
CA SER A 134 -5.88 -7.58 8.78
C SER A 134 -6.42 -6.15 8.67
N ASP A 135 -7.64 -6.02 8.14
CA ASP A 135 -8.35 -4.74 7.97
C ASP A 135 -8.54 -3.96 9.28
N SER A 136 -8.61 -4.62 10.43
CA SER A 136 -8.67 -3.95 11.74
C SER A 136 -7.44 -3.09 12.04
N ASP A 137 -6.32 -3.40 11.40
CA ASP A 137 -5.04 -2.73 11.65
C ASP A 137 -4.94 -1.38 10.88
N ILE A 138 -5.82 -1.15 9.90
CA ILE A 138 -5.82 0.07 9.04
C ILE A 138 -5.96 1.35 9.88
N ALA A 139 -6.81 1.35 10.90
CA ALA A 139 -7.01 2.53 11.75
C ALA A 139 -5.74 2.89 12.54
N GLY A 140 -5.07 1.89 13.12
CA GLY A 140 -3.79 2.07 13.83
C GLY A 140 -2.69 2.54 12.89
N ILE A 141 -2.60 1.96 11.69
CA ILE A 141 -1.66 2.38 10.65
C ILE A 141 -1.89 3.84 10.24
N ASN A 142 -3.13 4.25 9.98
CA ASN A 142 -3.46 5.62 9.58
C ASN A 142 -3.10 6.65 10.66
N ASN A 143 -3.26 6.28 11.93
CA ASN A 143 -2.88 7.13 13.05
C ASN A 143 -1.35 7.26 13.22
N ALA A 144 -0.62 6.16 12.98
CA ALA A 144 0.84 6.14 13.05
C ALA A 144 1.53 6.78 11.81
N LEU A 145 0.82 6.89 10.69
CA LEU A 145 1.29 7.55 9.47
C LEU A 145 0.99 9.06 9.52
N TYR A 146 1.96 9.87 9.88
CA TYR A 146 1.87 11.33 9.82
C TYR A 146 3.21 11.94 9.37
N LYS A 147 3.20 13.19 8.88
CA LYS A 147 4.42 13.84 8.42
C LYS A 147 5.43 13.98 9.58
N GLY A 148 6.61 13.37 9.44
CA GLY A 148 7.64 13.34 10.47
C GLY A 148 7.55 12.15 11.44
N CYS A 149 6.73 11.15 11.14
CA CYS A 149 6.70 9.91 11.94
C CYS A 149 8.07 9.20 11.91
N SER A 150 8.42 8.52 13.01
CA SER A 150 9.68 7.77 13.11
C SER A 150 9.56 6.31 12.65
N GLY A 151 8.34 5.84 12.46
CA GLY A 151 8.01 4.45 12.14
C GLY A 151 7.67 3.62 13.39
N VAL A 152 6.85 2.59 13.17
CA VAL A 152 6.35 1.66 14.20
C VAL A 152 6.68 0.24 13.75
N LYS A 153 7.14 -0.61 14.67
CA LYS A 153 7.36 -2.03 14.40
C LYS A 153 6.19 -2.82 14.99
N ALA A 154 5.79 -3.88 14.30
CA ALA A 154 4.89 -4.87 14.88
C ALA A 154 5.58 -5.53 16.10
N ASP A 155 4.85 -5.60 17.21
CA ASP A 155 5.27 -6.17 18.48
C ASP A 155 4.13 -7.05 19.05
N ALA A 156 4.19 -7.40 20.34
CA ALA A 156 3.17 -8.22 20.98
C ALA A 156 1.80 -7.53 21.06
N ASP A 157 1.78 -6.20 21.05
CA ASP A 157 0.59 -5.36 21.22
C ASP A 157 0.08 -4.82 19.86
N ASN A 158 0.98 -4.69 18.87
CA ASN A 158 0.72 -4.14 17.55
C ASN A 158 0.99 -5.17 16.46
N ARG A 159 -0.05 -5.56 15.71
CA ARG A 159 0.07 -6.48 14.57
C ARG A 159 0.44 -5.79 13.24
N TYR A 160 0.85 -4.52 13.30
CA TYR A 160 1.17 -3.70 12.13
C TYR A 160 2.53 -3.01 12.25
N SER A 161 3.16 -2.76 11.12
CA SER A 161 4.40 -1.98 11.01
C SER A 161 4.17 -0.77 10.12
N VAL A 162 4.77 0.36 10.47
CA VAL A 162 4.74 1.60 9.70
C VAL A 162 6.17 2.04 9.43
N ALA A 163 6.52 2.17 8.15
CA ALA A 163 7.76 2.77 7.68
C ALA A 163 7.49 4.22 7.29
N CYS A 164 8.31 5.13 7.79
CA CYS A 164 8.16 6.56 7.53
C CYS A 164 9.30 7.08 6.67
N ASN A 165 9.01 8.04 5.80
CA ASN A 165 10.03 8.74 5.06
C ASN A 165 10.91 9.53 6.04
N LYS A 166 12.21 9.25 6.06
CA LYS A 166 13.18 9.73 7.08
C LYS A 166 12.89 9.27 8.52
N GLY A 167 12.15 8.17 8.70
CA GLY A 167 11.87 7.61 10.02
C GLY A 167 13.13 7.02 10.68
N LYS A 168 13.31 7.25 11.99
CA LYS A 168 14.45 6.73 12.77
C LYS A 168 14.29 5.28 13.21
N THR A 169 13.06 4.83 13.44
CA THR A 169 12.72 3.48 13.95
C THR A 169 12.55 2.49 12.81
N VAL A 170 11.79 2.89 11.79
CA VAL A 170 11.52 2.11 10.59
C VAL A 170 11.53 3.07 9.39
N PRO A 171 12.63 3.14 8.64
CA PRO A 171 12.69 3.94 7.42
C PRO A 171 11.98 3.24 6.25
N VAL A 172 11.65 4.01 5.20
CA VAL A 172 11.30 3.48 3.87
C VAL A 172 12.60 3.36 3.05
N PRO A 173 12.83 2.25 2.31
CA PRO A 173 12.03 1.02 2.28
C PRO A 173 12.05 0.26 3.61
N MET A 174 10.96 -0.47 3.91
CA MET A 174 10.82 -1.14 5.20
C MET A 174 11.84 -2.29 5.34
N PRO A 175 12.61 -2.34 6.45
CA PRO A 175 13.57 -3.41 6.68
C PRO A 175 12.88 -4.77 6.91
N PRO A 176 13.48 -5.90 6.47
CA PRO A 176 12.90 -7.23 6.58
C PRO A 176 12.48 -7.63 8.00
N ALA A 177 13.21 -7.15 9.02
CA ALA A 177 12.91 -7.42 10.43
C ALA A 177 11.52 -6.93 10.87
N SER A 178 10.99 -5.87 10.25
CA SER A 178 9.66 -5.33 10.56
C SER A 178 8.55 -5.98 9.74
N LEU A 179 8.89 -6.66 8.64
CA LEU A 179 7.93 -7.26 7.71
C LEU A 179 7.45 -8.65 8.14
N GLY A 180 8.33 -9.43 8.78
CA GLY A 180 8.01 -10.80 9.20
C GLY A 180 6.79 -10.88 10.12
N SER A 181 6.70 -9.97 11.09
CA SER A 181 5.60 -9.90 12.06
C SER A 181 4.37 -9.16 11.54
N ALA A 182 4.55 -8.10 10.73
CA ALA A 182 3.45 -7.28 10.23
C ALA A 182 2.71 -7.90 9.04
N CYS A 183 3.42 -8.57 8.12
CA CYS A 183 2.83 -9.30 7.00
C CYS A 183 2.48 -10.76 7.38
N GLY A 184 2.16 -11.02 8.65
CA GLY A 184 1.84 -12.35 9.18
C GLY A 184 0.43 -12.86 8.83
N CYS A 185 -0.20 -12.39 7.75
CA CYS A 185 -1.56 -12.80 7.39
C CYS A 185 -1.63 -14.29 7.02
N LYS A 186 -2.64 -14.99 7.54
CA LYS A 186 -2.85 -16.44 7.30
C LYS A 186 -3.57 -16.72 5.97
N THR A 187 -4.47 -15.83 5.52
CA THR A 187 -5.33 -16.08 4.35
C THR A 187 -5.65 -14.79 3.59
N GLN A 188 -4.73 -14.30 2.74
CA GLN A 188 -4.96 -13.12 1.87
C GLN A 188 -5.70 -11.96 2.57
N THR A 189 -5.36 -11.68 3.83
CA THR A 189 -5.97 -10.61 4.64
C THR A 189 -5.00 -9.46 4.90
N CYS A 190 -3.78 -9.53 4.37
CA CYS A 190 -2.82 -8.45 4.60
C CYS A 190 -3.34 -7.16 3.99
N VAL A 191 -3.02 -6.07 4.67
CA VAL A 191 -3.35 -4.72 4.24
C VAL A 191 -2.07 -3.92 4.05
N LEU A 192 -2.09 -3.02 3.07
CA LEU A 192 -1.04 -2.05 2.82
C LEU A 192 -1.68 -0.66 2.73
N VAL A 193 -1.14 0.29 3.48
CA VAL A 193 -1.56 1.69 3.44
C VAL A 193 -0.38 2.53 3.00
N LEU A 194 -0.56 3.29 1.93
CA LEU A 194 0.40 4.27 1.46
C LEU A 194 -0.15 5.65 1.77
N LYS A 195 0.66 6.52 2.35
CA LYS A 195 0.26 7.90 2.65
C LYS A 195 1.16 8.89 1.91
N PHE A 196 0.51 9.86 1.28
CA PHE A 196 1.15 10.90 0.49
C PHE A 196 0.65 12.28 0.91
N ILE A 197 1.42 13.32 0.60
CA ILE A 197 1.05 14.74 0.64
C ILE A 197 0.54 15.20 -0.74
#